data_AF-A0A0R3X097-F1
#
_entry.id   AF-A0A0R3X097-F1
#
_cell.length_a   1.000
_cell.length_b   1.000
_cell.length_c   1.000
_cell.angle_alpha   90.00
_cell.angle_beta   90.00
_cell.angle_gamma   90.00
#
_symmetry.space_group_name_H-M   'P 1'
#
loop_
_entity.id
_entity.type
_entity.pdbx_description
1 polymer ?
#
loop_
_entity_poly.entity_id
_entity_poly.type
_entity_poly.pdbx_seq_one_letter_code
_entity_poly.pdbx_strand_id
1 'polypeptide(L)'
;MLDQNTILEGVHKQFKLIESTRRKWDVTVLRSDKIFTALTYNLMREAASVKSSCQSDEIWSLKLIPQCSTACKVYLAGDPIRAAHLAAARRIEDDFDSLQDLLWNLQECVESVERIVQRLASLHKLKVPLTDASIVLTSPVTSPSRRKVKRGSGRKSEDGRTLLTAEYVPWSMVLEEGEALLHRLHEDLAFRRGLVRALVPTIGSVIAEGFRGPDRGSPQCLCFLWREARQIVKWEHVLDLVEHIHEVAAT
;
A
#
# COMPACT_ATOMS: atom_id res chain seq x y z
N MET A 1 29.22 -26.46 -8.31
CA MET A 1 29.30 -25.19 -7.56
C MET A 1 28.58 -24.14 -8.39
N LEU A 2 27.58 -23.46 -7.82
CA LEU A 2 26.93 -22.33 -8.49
C LEU A 2 27.89 -21.14 -8.48
N ASP A 3 28.00 -20.45 -9.63
CA ASP A 3 28.83 -19.24 -9.75
C ASP A 3 28.22 -18.11 -8.90
N GLN A 4 29.07 -17.34 -8.22
CA GLN A 4 28.65 -16.18 -7.42
C GLN A 4 27.86 -15.18 -8.27
N ASN A 5 28.20 -15.06 -9.57
CA ASN A 5 27.47 -14.23 -10.53
C ASN A 5 26.01 -14.67 -10.72
N THR A 6 25.75 -15.99 -10.74
CA THR A 6 24.39 -16.53 -10.87
C THR A 6 23.53 -16.17 -9.66
N ILE A 7 24.14 -16.16 -8.47
CA ILE A 7 23.44 -15.80 -7.23
C ILE A 7 23.15 -14.31 -7.20
N LEU A 8 24.11 -13.47 -7.61
CA LEU A 8 23.94 -12.01 -7.69
C LEU A 8 22.86 -11.62 -8.71
N GLU A 9 22.83 -12.26 -9.88
CA GLU A 9 21.77 -12.06 -10.87
C GLU A 9 20.39 -12.49 -10.34
N GLY A 10 20.34 -13.59 -9.58
CA GLY A 10 19.11 -14.07 -8.92
C GLY A 10 18.54 -13.07 -7.90
N VAL A 11 19.42 -12.44 -7.13
CA VAL A 11 19.10 -11.36 -6.18
C VAL A 11 18.60 -10.13 -6.92
N HIS A 12 19.32 -9.68 -7.93
CA HIS A 12 18.93 -8.53 -8.77
C HIS A 12 17.53 -8.70 -9.36
N LYS A 13 17.24 -9.90 -9.89
CA LYS A 13 15.90 -10.24 -10.40
C LYS A 13 14.82 -10.13 -9.32
N GLN A 14 15.11 -10.55 -8.09
CA GLN A 14 14.17 -10.45 -6.97
C GLN A 14 13.89 -8.98 -6.61
N PHE A 15 14.92 -8.14 -6.52
CA PHE A 15 14.76 -6.73 -6.18
C PHE A 15 14.04 -5.92 -7.27
N LYS A 16 14.25 -6.22 -8.55
CA LYS A 16 13.41 -5.68 -9.65
C LYS A 16 11.94 -6.03 -9.51
N LEU A 17 11.62 -7.25 -9.06
CA LEU A 17 10.25 -7.66 -8.79
C LEU A 17 9.65 -6.92 -7.59
N ILE A 18 10.45 -6.60 -6.57
CA ILE A 18 10.03 -5.76 -5.44
C ILE A 18 9.65 -4.36 -5.92
N GLU A 19 10.49 -3.71 -6.74
CA GLU A 19 10.17 -2.38 -7.29
C GLU A 19 8.88 -2.37 -8.11
N SER A 20 8.69 -3.38 -8.97
CA SER A 20 7.47 -3.52 -9.77
C SER A 20 6.25 -3.73 -8.87
N THR A 21 6.38 -4.54 -7.82
CA THR A 21 5.31 -4.82 -6.87
C THR A 21 4.94 -3.56 -6.07
N ARG A 22 5.93 -2.76 -5.65
CA ARG A 22 5.70 -1.45 -5.03
C ARG A 22 4.86 -0.54 -5.90
N ARG A 23 5.18 -0.39 -7.19
CA ARG A 23 4.41 0.47 -8.09
C ARG A 23 2.94 0.01 -8.18
N LYS A 24 2.71 -1.31 -8.27
CA LYS A 24 1.34 -1.87 -8.25
C LYS A 24 0.64 -1.58 -6.91
N TRP A 25 1.35 -1.75 -5.79
CA TRP A 25 0.85 -1.43 -4.46
C TRP A 25 0.41 0.03 -4.33
N ASP A 26 1.29 0.98 -4.65
CA ASP A 26 1.04 2.41 -4.51
C ASP A 26 -0.16 2.87 -5.35
N VAL A 27 -0.26 2.39 -6.60
CA VAL A 27 -1.40 2.68 -7.48
C VAL A 27 -2.70 2.10 -6.91
N THR A 28 -2.66 0.87 -6.40
CA THR A 28 -3.83 0.19 -5.86
C THR A 28 -4.31 0.88 -4.58
N VAL A 29 -3.39 1.23 -3.67
CA VAL A 29 -3.68 2.03 -2.47
C VAL A 29 -4.33 3.36 -2.87
N LEU A 30 -3.71 4.14 -3.76
CA LEU A 30 -4.24 5.43 -4.19
C LEU A 30 -5.68 5.33 -4.75
N ARG A 31 -5.94 4.31 -5.58
CA ARG A 31 -7.29 4.04 -6.10
C ARG A 31 -8.26 3.67 -4.97
N SER A 32 -7.83 2.78 -4.08
CA SER A 32 -8.65 2.33 -2.95
C SER A 32 -9.04 3.49 -2.04
N ASP A 33 -8.18 4.47 -1.83
CA ASP A 33 -8.48 5.63 -0.98
C ASP A 33 -9.54 6.54 -1.60
N LYS A 34 -9.52 6.72 -2.93
CA LYS A 34 -10.55 7.50 -3.64
C LYS A 34 -11.91 6.85 -3.49
N ILE A 35 -11.98 5.53 -3.69
CA ILE A 35 -13.23 4.77 -3.59
C ILE A 35 -13.72 4.74 -2.14
N PHE A 36 -12.84 4.47 -1.18
CA PHE A 36 -13.21 4.44 0.24
C PHE A 36 -13.72 5.80 0.74
N THR A 37 -13.09 6.89 0.31
CA THR A 37 -13.54 8.25 0.64
C THR A 37 -14.92 8.55 0.03
N ALA A 38 -15.14 8.17 -1.23
CA ALA A 38 -16.44 8.34 -1.89
C ALA A 38 -17.53 7.50 -1.23
N LEU A 39 -17.23 6.24 -0.89
CA LEU A 39 -18.14 5.33 -0.19
C LEU A 39 -18.55 5.89 1.16
N THR A 40 -17.58 6.30 2.00
CA THR A 40 -17.88 6.86 3.33
C THR A 40 -18.70 8.16 3.24
N TYR A 41 -18.42 9.04 2.27
CA TYR A 41 -19.22 10.23 2.02
C TYR A 41 -20.66 9.90 1.62
N ASN A 42 -20.86 8.97 0.66
CA ASN A 42 -22.19 8.56 0.23
C ASN A 42 -22.96 7.90 1.38
N LEU A 43 -22.30 7.05 2.19
CA LEU A 43 -22.91 6.44 3.37
C LEU A 43 -23.36 7.48 4.39
N MET A 44 -22.56 8.50 4.67
CA MET A 44 -22.95 9.57 5.59
C MET A 44 -24.14 10.36 5.08
N ARG A 45 -24.15 10.67 3.78
CA ARG A 45 -25.24 11.42 3.14
C ARG A 45 -26.56 10.66 3.26
N GLU A 46 -26.57 9.38 2.89
CA GLU A 46 -27.79 8.57 2.98
C GLU A 46 -28.19 8.31 4.44
N ALA A 47 -27.24 8.07 5.34
CA ALA A 47 -27.55 7.88 6.77
C ALA A 47 -28.15 9.14 7.42
N ALA A 48 -27.74 10.33 6.99
CA ALA A 48 -28.36 11.58 7.43
C ALA A 48 -29.82 11.71 6.94
N SER A 49 -30.07 11.35 5.68
CA SER A 49 -31.41 11.37 5.08
C SER A 49 -32.38 10.41 5.78
N VAL A 50 -31.91 9.23 6.20
CA VAL A 50 -32.72 8.24 6.95
C VAL A 50 -33.08 8.75 8.36
N LYS A 51 -32.17 9.49 9.01
CA LYS A 51 -32.40 10.02 10.37
C LYS A 51 -33.33 11.23 10.38
N SER A 52 -33.36 12.02 9.31
CA SER A 52 -34.10 13.28 9.21
C SER A 52 -35.50 13.12 8.62
N SER A 53 -36.25 12.07 8.98
CA SER A 53 -37.61 11.75 8.47
C SER A 53 -38.67 12.86 8.63
N CYS A 54 -38.27 14.06 9.05
CA CYS A 54 -39.05 15.27 9.12
C CYS A 54 -38.12 16.50 8.98
N GLN A 55 -37.70 16.90 7.78
CA GLN A 55 -37.40 18.30 7.41
C GLN A 55 -36.95 18.45 5.93
N SER A 56 -37.32 19.59 5.35
CA SER A 56 -37.30 19.98 3.94
C SER A 56 -35.95 20.06 3.21
N ASP A 57 -34.85 19.62 3.84
CA ASP A 57 -33.49 19.74 3.31
C ASP A 57 -32.86 18.35 3.08
N GLU A 58 -33.58 17.46 2.38
CA GLU A 58 -33.03 16.15 2.02
C GLU A 58 -31.83 16.34 1.08
N ILE A 59 -30.66 15.83 1.50
CA ILE A 59 -29.40 15.93 0.75
C ILE A 59 -29.34 14.78 -0.26
N TRP A 60 -30.16 14.81 -1.31
CA TRP A 60 -30.05 13.86 -2.44
C TRP A 60 -29.28 14.46 -3.63
N SER A 61 -28.58 13.59 -4.36
CA SER A 61 -27.78 13.99 -5.51
C SER A 61 -28.37 13.44 -6.81
N LEU A 62 -28.94 14.33 -7.62
CA LEU A 62 -29.39 14.00 -8.98
C LEU A 62 -28.25 13.58 -9.90
N LYS A 63 -26.99 13.88 -9.56
CA LYS A 63 -25.81 13.59 -10.39
C LYS A 63 -25.58 12.09 -10.61
N LEU A 64 -26.08 11.24 -9.71
CA LEU A 64 -25.91 9.79 -9.80
C LEU A 64 -27.00 9.13 -10.66
N ILE A 65 -28.15 9.77 -10.85
CA ILE A 65 -29.28 9.19 -11.58
C ILE A 65 -28.91 8.77 -13.01
N PRO A 66 -28.23 9.59 -13.84
CA PRO A 66 -27.84 9.20 -15.19
C PRO A 66 -26.92 7.97 -15.26
N GLN A 67 -26.28 7.60 -14.14
CA GLN A 67 -25.34 6.49 -14.06
C GLN A 67 -26.04 5.17 -13.70
N CYS A 68 -27.33 5.23 -13.30
CA CYS A 68 -28.13 4.06 -12.94
C CYS A 68 -29.39 4.02 -13.80
N SER A 69 -29.47 3.05 -14.73
CA SER A 69 -30.58 2.92 -15.68
C SER A 69 -31.93 2.73 -14.98
N THR A 70 -31.97 2.01 -13.86
CA THR A 70 -33.17 1.82 -13.05
C THR A 70 -33.58 3.12 -12.37
N ALA A 71 -32.62 3.90 -11.84
CA ALA A 71 -32.90 5.22 -11.28
C ALA A 71 -33.43 6.19 -12.34
N CYS A 72 -32.90 6.17 -13.56
CA CYS A 72 -33.42 6.97 -14.67
C CYS A 72 -34.91 6.67 -14.95
N LYS A 73 -35.31 5.40 -14.94
CA LYS A 73 -36.72 5.01 -15.14
C LYS A 73 -37.62 5.55 -14.03
N VAL A 74 -37.18 5.46 -12.78
CA VAL A 74 -37.93 5.98 -11.62
C VAL A 74 -38.04 7.51 -11.68
N TYR A 75 -36.97 8.19 -12.09
CA TYR A 75 -36.96 9.64 -12.29
C TYR A 75 -37.96 10.06 -13.38
N LEU A 76 -37.94 9.39 -14.54
CA LEU A 76 -38.87 9.65 -15.64
C LEU A 76 -40.32 9.32 -15.30
N ALA A 77 -40.55 8.41 -14.35
CA ALA A 77 -41.86 8.08 -13.81
C ALA A 77 -42.38 9.14 -12.80
N GLY A 78 -41.61 10.20 -12.53
CA GLY A 78 -42.03 11.33 -11.70
C GLY A 78 -41.61 11.24 -10.23
N ASP A 79 -40.72 10.31 -9.87
CA ASP A 79 -40.25 10.12 -8.48
C ASP A 79 -38.73 10.40 -8.36
N PRO A 80 -38.32 11.68 -8.31
CA PRO A 80 -36.91 12.05 -8.32
C PRO A 80 -36.17 11.67 -7.03
N ILE A 81 -36.88 11.64 -5.90
CA ILE A 81 -36.32 11.35 -4.57
C ILE A 81 -35.95 9.87 -4.52
N ARG A 82 -36.89 8.98 -4.84
CA ARG A 82 -36.64 7.54 -4.89
C ARG A 82 -35.58 7.20 -5.93
N ALA A 83 -35.58 7.87 -7.08
CA ALA A 83 -34.54 7.70 -8.08
C ALA A 83 -33.15 8.04 -7.55
N ALA A 84 -33.01 9.14 -6.80
CA ALA A 84 -31.74 9.55 -6.21
C ALA A 84 -31.24 8.57 -5.15
N HIS A 85 -32.12 8.09 -4.26
CA HIS A 85 -31.76 7.06 -3.27
C HIS A 85 -31.37 5.74 -3.93
N LEU A 86 -32.10 5.31 -4.97
CA LEU A 86 -31.75 4.11 -5.72
C LEU A 86 -30.39 4.24 -6.42
N ALA A 87 -30.10 5.39 -7.02
CA ALA A 87 -28.81 5.65 -7.63
C ALA A 87 -27.67 5.68 -6.60
N ALA A 88 -27.92 6.24 -5.42
CA ALA A 88 -26.96 6.29 -4.32
C ALA A 88 -26.69 4.89 -3.74
N ALA A 89 -27.73 4.11 -3.45
CA ALA A 89 -27.61 2.73 -2.99
C ALA A 89 -26.81 1.89 -3.98
N ARG A 90 -27.12 1.99 -5.27
CA ARG A 90 -26.37 1.29 -6.31
C ARG A 90 -24.90 1.71 -6.35
N ARG A 91 -24.62 3.00 -6.22
CA ARG A 91 -23.25 3.50 -6.17
C ARG A 91 -22.48 2.97 -4.95
N ILE A 92 -23.14 2.88 -3.79
CA ILE A 92 -22.56 2.32 -2.56
C ILE A 92 -22.19 0.85 -2.75
N GLU A 93 -23.07 0.05 -3.36
CA GLU A 93 -22.79 -1.35 -3.72
C GLU A 93 -21.58 -1.45 -4.66
N ASP A 94 -21.61 -0.71 -5.78
CA ASP A 94 -20.54 -0.77 -6.79
C ASP A 94 -19.18 -0.32 -6.21
N ASP A 95 -19.16 0.72 -5.36
CA ASP A 95 -17.96 1.18 -4.67
C ASP A 95 -17.45 0.15 -3.64
N PHE A 96 -18.34 -0.56 -2.95
CA PHE A 96 -17.99 -1.62 -2.01
C PHE A 96 -17.37 -2.83 -2.71
N ASP A 97 -17.97 -3.29 -3.81
CA ASP A 97 -17.44 -4.39 -4.62
C ASP A 97 -16.07 -4.00 -5.21
N SER A 98 -15.95 -2.79 -5.74
CA SER A 98 -14.67 -2.27 -6.26
C SER A 98 -13.57 -2.23 -5.19
N LEU A 99 -13.92 -1.95 -3.92
CA LEU A 99 -12.96 -2.00 -2.82
C LEU A 99 -12.52 -3.42 -2.50
N GLN A 100 -13.41 -4.41 -2.57
CA GLN A 100 -13.04 -5.80 -2.38
C GLN A 100 -12.04 -6.26 -3.45
N ASP A 101 -12.28 -5.91 -4.71
CA ASP A 101 -11.37 -6.21 -5.81
C ASP A 101 -9.99 -5.55 -5.61
N LEU A 102 -9.95 -4.31 -5.11
CA LEU A 102 -8.69 -3.62 -4.81
C LEU A 102 -7.97 -4.26 -3.63
N LEU A 103 -8.69 -4.72 -2.59
CA LEU A 103 -8.09 -5.47 -1.48
C LEU A 103 -7.55 -6.83 -1.93
N TRP A 104 -8.19 -7.48 -2.91
CA TRP A 104 -7.66 -8.67 -3.55
C TRP A 104 -6.36 -8.38 -4.32
N ASN A 105 -6.32 -7.30 -5.09
CA ASN A 105 -5.10 -6.86 -5.77
C ASN A 105 -3.94 -6.56 -4.80
N LEU A 106 -4.24 -5.99 -3.62
CA LEU A 106 -3.23 -5.80 -2.57
C LEU A 106 -2.75 -7.14 -2.00
N GLN A 107 -3.64 -8.11 -1.76
CA GLN A 107 -3.28 -9.47 -1.34
C GLN A 107 -2.30 -10.13 -2.33
N GLU A 108 -2.57 -10.05 -3.63
CA GLU A 108 -1.65 -10.57 -4.65
C GLU A 108 -0.26 -9.91 -4.59
N CYS A 109 -0.20 -8.62 -4.25
CA CYS A 109 1.07 -7.93 -4.05
C CYS A 109 1.81 -8.48 -2.82
N VAL A 110 1.11 -8.72 -1.71
CA VAL A 110 1.70 -9.32 -0.50
C VAL A 110 2.27 -10.71 -0.81
N GLU A 111 1.49 -11.57 -1.48
CA GLU A 111 1.94 -12.91 -1.89
C GLU A 111 3.12 -12.86 -2.86
N SER A 112 3.18 -11.87 -3.75
CA SER A 112 4.33 -11.64 -4.61
C SER A 112 5.58 -11.33 -3.79
N VAL A 113 5.50 -10.41 -2.83
CA VAL A 113 6.62 -10.09 -1.91
C VAL A 113 7.02 -11.29 -1.08
N GLU A 114 6.07 -12.06 -0.56
CA GLU A 114 6.35 -13.29 0.19
C GLU A 114 7.17 -14.29 -0.63
N ARG A 115 6.75 -14.56 -1.88
CA ARG A 115 7.51 -15.43 -2.80
C ARG A 115 8.90 -14.90 -3.07
N ILE A 116 9.07 -13.58 -3.18
CA ILE A 116 10.38 -12.95 -3.39
C ILE A 116 11.27 -13.15 -2.16
N VAL A 117 10.77 -12.90 -0.95
CA VAL A 117 11.50 -13.11 0.31
C VAL A 117 11.90 -14.57 0.48
N GLN A 118 11.00 -15.52 0.20
CA GLN A 118 11.30 -16.95 0.22
C GLN A 118 12.40 -17.33 -0.78
N ARG A 119 12.40 -16.73 -1.98
CA ARG A 119 13.46 -16.93 -2.98
C ARG A 119 14.79 -16.34 -2.53
N LEU A 120 14.81 -15.15 -1.92
CA LEU A 120 16.02 -14.56 -1.33
C LEU A 120 16.59 -15.44 -0.21
N ALA A 121 15.72 -15.99 0.65
CA ALA A 121 16.12 -16.94 1.70
C ALA A 121 16.68 -18.25 1.11
N SER A 122 16.13 -18.72 -0.01
CA SER A 122 16.63 -19.91 -0.71
C SER A 122 17.99 -19.65 -1.36
N LEU A 123 18.18 -18.48 -1.99
CA LEU A 123 19.47 -18.03 -2.53
C LEU A 123 20.54 -17.92 -1.43
N HIS A 124 20.15 -17.50 -0.21
CA HIS A 124 21.04 -17.52 0.95
C HIS A 124 21.58 -18.93 1.24
N LYS A 125 20.66 -19.90 1.30
CA LYS A 125 20.98 -21.30 1.65
C LYS A 125 21.88 -21.96 0.61
N LEU A 126 21.77 -21.54 -0.65
CA LEU A 126 22.64 -22.00 -1.74
C LEU A 126 24.07 -21.42 -1.64
N LYS A 127 24.30 -20.37 -0.85
CA LYS A 127 25.61 -19.72 -0.65
C LYS A 127 26.52 -20.39 0.38
N VAL A 128 26.13 -21.49 1.02
CA VAL A 128 26.83 -22.00 2.21
C VAL A 128 27.24 -23.47 2.06
N PRO A 129 28.55 -23.78 2.20
CA PRO A 129 29.05 -24.30 3.46
C PRO A 129 29.69 -23.19 4.28
N LEU A 130 29.39 -23.19 5.58
CA LEU A 130 29.71 -22.14 6.53
C LEU A 130 31.22 -21.92 6.59
N THR A 131 31.66 -20.85 5.94
CA THR A 131 32.78 -20.02 6.37
C THR A 131 32.34 -18.59 6.06
N ASP A 132 32.68 -17.64 6.92
CA ASP A 132 32.35 -16.21 6.84
C ASP A 132 32.76 -15.56 5.50
N ALA A 133 32.06 -15.89 4.41
CA ALA A 133 32.35 -15.41 3.08
C ALA A 133 31.41 -14.23 2.76
N SER A 134 31.88 -13.05 3.19
CA SER A 134 31.41 -11.75 2.71
C SER A 134 31.25 -11.77 1.18
N ILE A 135 30.14 -11.22 0.69
CA ILE A 135 29.97 -10.96 -0.74
C ILE A 135 30.92 -9.82 -1.10
N VAL A 136 31.98 -10.14 -1.85
CA VAL A 136 32.98 -9.17 -2.30
C VAL A 136 32.32 -8.27 -3.34
N LEU A 137 32.24 -6.98 -3.05
CA LEU A 137 31.71 -5.96 -3.93
C LEU A 137 32.68 -4.80 -4.01
N THR A 138 33.21 -4.58 -5.19
CA THR A 138 34.23 -3.57 -5.49
C THR A 138 33.57 -2.23 -5.78
N SER A 139 33.65 -1.29 -4.84
CA SER A 139 33.68 0.19 -5.00
C SER A 139 32.76 0.95 -3.99
N PRO A 140 33.16 2.10 -3.41
CA PRO A 140 32.50 2.69 -2.23
C PRO A 140 31.65 3.95 -2.49
N VAL A 141 30.58 4.16 -1.70
CA VAL A 141 29.97 5.48 -1.45
C VAL A 141 29.66 5.66 0.04
N THR A 142 29.83 6.91 0.49
CA THR A 142 29.69 7.46 1.84
C THR A 142 28.28 7.40 2.42
N SER A 143 28.20 6.99 3.70
CA SER A 143 27.01 7.01 4.55
C SER A 143 26.40 8.42 4.76
N PRO A 144 25.06 8.59 4.71
CA PRO A 144 24.40 9.88 4.86
C PRO A 144 24.08 10.19 6.33
N SER A 145 25.05 10.58 7.15
CA SER A 145 24.73 11.24 8.43
C SER A 145 25.90 11.96 9.10
N ARG A 146 26.16 13.21 8.66
CA ARG A 146 26.51 14.35 9.55
C ARG A 146 26.70 15.63 8.74
N ARG A 147 25.66 16.46 8.68
CA ARG A 147 25.84 17.90 8.40
C ARG A 147 26.53 18.54 9.61
N LYS A 148 27.86 18.73 9.54
CA LYS A 148 28.58 19.79 10.28
C LYS A 148 29.79 20.31 9.49
N VAL A 149 29.56 21.41 8.77
CA VAL A 149 30.29 22.70 8.79
C VAL A 149 31.84 22.75 8.66
N LYS A 150 32.25 23.58 7.68
CA LYS A 150 33.43 24.49 7.56
C LYS A 150 34.75 24.03 6.92
N ARG A 151 35.02 24.74 5.81
CA ARG A 151 36.30 25.20 5.22
C ARG A 151 37.53 25.20 6.15
N GLY A 152 38.61 24.62 5.65
CA GLY A 152 40.00 24.87 6.08
C GLY A 152 40.97 24.28 5.05
N SER A 153 41.85 25.13 4.50
CA SER A 153 42.83 24.80 3.45
C SER A 153 44.14 24.30 4.06
N GLY A 154 44.86 23.36 3.40
CA GLY A 154 46.30 23.22 3.64
C GLY A 154 46.95 21.87 3.30
N ARG A 155 47.65 21.85 2.17
CA ARG A 155 48.90 21.13 1.81
C ARG A 155 49.03 19.59 1.93
N LYS A 156 49.43 19.04 0.76
CA LYS A 156 50.01 17.74 0.38
C LYS A 156 50.88 17.02 1.42
N SER A 157 50.68 15.70 1.53
CA SER A 157 51.74 14.69 1.68
C SER A 157 51.29 13.38 1.02
N GLU A 158 52.24 12.71 0.38
CA GLU A 158 52.14 11.46 -0.39
C GLU A 158 51.81 10.22 0.47
N ASP A 159 51.35 9.19 -0.25
CA ASP A 159 51.38 7.76 0.07
C ASP A 159 50.80 7.28 1.40
N GLY A 160 49.54 6.84 1.31
CA GLY A 160 48.89 6.07 2.37
C GLY A 160 47.45 5.75 2.01
N ARG A 161 47.26 4.60 1.36
CA ARG A 161 45.98 3.88 1.20
C ARG A 161 44.84 4.43 2.08
N THR A 162 43.98 5.25 1.49
CA THR A 162 42.63 5.49 2.01
C THR A 162 41.66 5.29 0.87
N LEU A 163 41.68 4.06 0.33
CA LEU A 163 40.55 3.52 -0.41
C LEU A 163 39.40 3.45 0.58
N LEU A 164 38.43 4.34 0.40
CA LEU A 164 37.14 4.35 1.07
C LEU A 164 36.58 2.91 1.02
N THR A 165 36.43 2.27 2.17
CA THR A 165 35.89 0.90 2.27
C THR A 165 34.37 0.97 2.18
N ALA A 166 33.78 0.32 1.18
CA ALA A 166 32.34 0.11 1.07
C ALA A 166 31.90 -0.77 2.25
N GLU A 167 30.93 -0.32 3.05
CA GLU A 167 30.37 -1.11 4.14
C GLU A 167 29.46 -2.20 3.55
N TYR A 168 29.77 -3.46 3.85
CA TYR A 168 29.04 -4.64 3.39
C TYR A 168 27.60 -4.65 3.91
N VAL A 169 26.60 -4.85 3.07
CA VAL A 169 25.23 -5.21 3.54
C VAL A 169 25.20 -6.70 3.85
N PRO A 170 24.98 -7.11 5.12
CA PRO A 170 24.87 -8.52 5.48
C PRO A 170 23.62 -9.16 4.86
N TRP A 171 23.71 -10.44 4.49
CA TRP A 171 22.54 -11.16 3.97
C TRP A 171 21.41 -11.29 5.01
N SER A 172 21.76 -11.32 6.30
CA SER A 172 20.80 -11.22 7.40
C SER A 172 19.98 -9.94 7.30
N MET A 173 20.62 -8.80 7.02
CA MET A 173 19.93 -7.51 6.87
C MET A 173 18.95 -7.51 5.69
N VAL A 174 19.33 -8.13 4.56
CA VAL A 174 18.44 -8.26 3.39
C VAL A 174 17.19 -9.09 3.72
N LEU A 175 17.35 -10.19 4.45
CA LEU A 175 16.22 -11.03 4.85
C LEU A 175 15.37 -10.36 5.92
N GLU A 176 15.99 -9.74 6.93
CA GLU A 176 15.31 -9.03 8.01
C GLU A 176 14.46 -7.88 7.47
N GLU A 177 14.98 -7.05 6.55
CA GLU A 177 14.20 -5.96 5.94
C GLU A 177 13.12 -6.49 5.00
N GLY A 178 13.37 -7.61 4.29
CA GLY A 178 12.37 -8.29 3.48
C GLY A 178 11.20 -8.84 4.31
N GLU A 179 11.50 -9.49 5.43
CA GLU A 179 10.51 -10.00 6.39
C GLU A 179 9.77 -8.86 7.09
N ALA A 180 10.46 -7.79 7.49
CA ALA A 180 9.85 -6.60 8.07
C ALA A 180 8.90 -5.90 7.09
N LEU A 181 9.28 -5.79 5.81
CA LEU A 181 8.37 -5.31 4.76
C LEU A 181 7.14 -6.20 4.64
N LEU A 182 7.33 -7.52 4.58
CA LEU A 182 6.22 -8.47 4.47
C LEU A 182 5.26 -8.37 5.67
N HIS A 183 5.78 -8.19 6.88
CA HIS A 183 4.98 -7.96 8.08
C HIS A 183 4.13 -6.68 7.96
N ARG A 184 4.76 -5.54 7.61
CA ARG A 184 4.08 -4.26 7.41
C ARG A 184 2.98 -4.33 6.35
N LEU A 185 3.22 -5.06 5.25
CA LEU A 185 2.24 -5.28 4.18
C LEU A 185 1.03 -6.09 4.66
N HIS A 186 1.26 -7.17 5.41
CA HIS A 186 0.19 -7.97 6.01
C HIS A 186 -0.65 -7.15 6.99
N GLU A 187 0.00 -6.36 7.84
CA GLU A 187 -0.67 -5.50 8.82
C GLU A 187 -1.55 -4.44 8.14
N ASP A 188 -1.03 -3.72 7.14
CA ASP A 188 -1.82 -2.73 6.39
C ASP A 188 -3.03 -3.39 5.71
N LEU A 189 -2.83 -4.54 5.05
CA LEU A 189 -3.92 -5.25 4.40
C LEU A 189 -4.98 -5.75 5.39
N ALA A 190 -4.55 -6.31 6.52
CA ALA A 190 -5.45 -6.76 7.58
C ALA A 190 -6.24 -5.59 8.17
N PHE A 191 -5.58 -4.45 8.38
CA PHE A 191 -6.18 -3.21 8.86
C PHE A 191 -7.24 -2.69 7.89
N ARG A 192 -6.91 -2.55 6.59
CA ARG A 192 -7.86 -2.12 5.56
C ARG A 192 -9.06 -3.05 5.44
N ARG A 193 -8.83 -4.37 5.46
CA ARG A 193 -9.93 -5.36 5.52
C ARG A 193 -10.80 -5.19 6.77
N GLY A 194 -10.20 -4.84 7.90
CA GLY A 194 -10.91 -4.53 9.15
C GLY A 194 -11.81 -3.30 9.00
N LEU A 195 -11.30 -2.23 8.39
CA LEU A 195 -12.05 -1.01 8.13
C LEU A 195 -13.24 -1.23 7.18
N VAL A 196 -13.05 -1.99 6.10
CA VAL A 196 -14.16 -2.35 5.19
C VAL A 196 -15.21 -3.19 5.93
N ARG A 197 -14.80 -4.17 6.74
CA ARG A 197 -15.72 -4.96 7.57
C ARG A 197 -16.50 -4.09 8.57
N ALA A 198 -15.89 -3.04 9.10
CA ALA A 198 -16.55 -2.10 10.00
C ALA A 198 -17.61 -1.23 9.31
N LEU A 199 -17.56 -1.05 7.98
CA LEU A 199 -18.59 -0.33 7.21
C LEU A 199 -19.84 -1.16 6.91
N VAL A 200 -19.74 -2.49 6.91
CA VAL A 200 -20.84 -3.40 6.53
C VAL A 200 -22.14 -3.12 7.30
N PRO A 201 -22.14 -2.90 8.63
CA PRO A 201 -23.36 -2.58 9.37
C PRO A 201 -24.01 -1.25 8.92
N THR A 202 -23.20 -0.23 8.62
CA THR A 202 -23.68 1.07 8.14
C THR A 202 -24.26 0.96 6.73
N ILE A 203 -23.61 0.20 5.84
CA ILE A 203 -24.12 -0.11 4.50
C ILE A 203 -25.47 -0.82 4.60
N GLY A 204 -25.56 -1.86 5.46
CA GLY A 204 -26.82 -2.57 5.70
C GLY A 204 -27.94 -1.68 6.22
N SER A 205 -27.64 -0.70 7.08
CA SER A 205 -28.63 0.26 7.60
C SER A 205 -29.12 1.26 6.55
N VAL A 206 -28.25 1.64 5.62
CA VAL A 206 -28.59 2.56 4.52
C VAL A 206 -29.37 1.85 3.41
N ILE A 207 -29.01 0.60 3.09
CA ILE A 207 -29.62 -0.15 1.98
C ILE A 207 -30.89 -0.88 2.42
N ALA A 208 -30.91 -1.46 3.63
CA ALA A 208 -32.08 -2.12 4.19
C ALA A 208 -32.75 -1.21 5.23
N GLU A 209 -33.93 -0.68 4.89
CA GLU A 209 -34.81 0.05 5.81
C GLU A 209 -35.08 -0.81 7.06
N GLY A 210 -34.32 -0.60 8.14
CA GLY A 210 -34.59 -1.26 9.42
C GLY A 210 -33.38 -1.72 10.26
N PHE A 211 -32.15 -1.64 9.78
CA PHE A 211 -31.00 -2.05 10.62
C PHE A 211 -30.67 -0.99 11.69
N ARG A 212 -31.23 -1.15 12.90
CA ARG A 212 -30.88 -0.40 14.12
C ARG A 212 -29.70 -1.04 14.87
N GLY A 213 -28.62 -1.35 14.15
CA GLY A 213 -27.39 -1.78 14.79
C GLY A 213 -26.70 -0.62 15.52
N PRO A 214 -25.92 -0.87 16.59
CA PRO A 214 -25.11 0.17 17.21
C PRO A 214 -24.15 0.77 16.16
N ASP A 215 -24.06 2.10 16.14
CA ASP A 215 -23.15 2.87 15.27
C ASP A 215 -21.70 2.55 15.70
N ARG A 216 -21.12 1.49 15.12
CA ARG A 216 -19.80 0.97 15.52
C ARG A 216 -18.62 1.79 14.99
N GLY A 217 -18.89 2.95 14.42
CA GLY A 217 -17.89 3.94 14.02
C GLY A 217 -18.49 4.87 12.98
N SER A 218 -18.43 6.18 13.24
CA SER A 218 -18.76 7.16 12.21
C SER A 218 -17.94 6.88 10.95
N PRO A 219 -18.54 6.78 9.75
CA PRO A 219 -17.79 6.59 8.50
C PRO A 219 -16.67 7.63 8.31
N GLN A 220 -16.79 8.80 8.93
CA GLN A 220 -15.75 9.84 8.99
C GLN A 220 -14.48 9.35 9.71
N CYS A 221 -14.65 8.69 10.86
CA CYS A 221 -13.55 8.13 11.64
C CYS A 221 -12.85 7.01 10.85
N LEU A 222 -13.63 6.13 10.22
CA LEU A 222 -13.09 5.08 9.37
C LEU A 222 -12.36 5.66 8.14
N CYS A 223 -12.88 6.73 7.53
CA CYS A 223 -12.21 7.43 6.43
C CYS A 223 -10.89 8.08 6.87
N PHE A 224 -10.84 8.65 8.07
CA PHE A 224 -9.62 9.20 8.63
C PHE A 224 -8.57 8.10 8.85
N LEU A 225 -8.94 7.03 9.54
CA LEU A 225 -8.07 5.87 9.80
C LEU A 225 -7.55 5.25 8.50
N TRP A 226 -8.40 5.14 7.47
CA TRP A 226 -8.02 4.63 6.16
C TRP A 226 -6.91 5.49 5.51
N ARG A 227 -7.02 6.82 5.61
CA ARG A 227 -6.02 7.74 5.05
C ARG A 227 -4.69 7.69 5.81
N GLU A 228 -4.74 7.53 7.13
CA GLU A 228 -3.55 7.39 7.97
C GLU A 228 -2.81 6.07 7.71
N ALA A 229 -3.52 5.01 7.31
CA ALA A 229 -2.91 3.72 6.97
C ALA A 229 -1.82 3.81 5.88
N ARG A 230 -1.88 4.83 5.01
CA ARG A 230 -0.85 5.07 3.98
C ARG A 230 0.56 5.21 4.56
N GLN A 231 0.70 5.59 5.83
CA GLN A 231 2.00 5.79 6.47
C GLN A 231 2.61 4.50 7.05
N ILE A 232 1.86 3.40 7.08
CA ILE A 232 2.27 2.14 7.73
C ILE A 232 3.34 1.42 6.90
N VAL A 233 3.15 1.36 5.58
CA VAL A 233 4.06 0.62 4.69
C VAL A 233 5.23 1.50 4.27
N LYS A 234 6.36 1.33 4.96
CA LYS A 234 7.63 1.95 4.59
C LYS A 234 8.43 1.04 3.67
N TRP A 235 8.51 1.43 2.39
CA TRP A 235 9.33 0.75 1.39
C TRP A 235 10.80 1.20 1.41
N GLU A 236 11.08 2.36 2.01
CA GLU A 236 12.35 3.11 1.92
C GLU A 236 13.57 2.23 2.20
N HIS A 237 13.59 1.49 3.31
CA HIS A 237 14.74 0.65 3.67
C HIS A 237 15.01 -0.48 2.66
N VAL A 238 13.96 -1.04 2.05
CA VAL A 238 14.12 -2.09 1.03
C VAL A 238 14.55 -1.50 -0.31
N LEU A 239 14.18 -0.25 -0.61
CA LEU A 239 14.58 0.44 -1.83
C LEU A 239 16.03 0.90 -1.77
N ASP A 240 16.50 1.35 -0.61
CA ASP A 240 17.91 1.67 -0.39
C ASP A 240 18.78 0.42 -0.65
N LEU A 241 18.28 -0.77 -0.28
CA LEU A 241 18.90 -2.05 -0.61
C LEU A 241 18.84 -2.38 -2.11
N VAL A 242 17.76 -2.04 -2.81
CA VAL A 242 17.65 -2.20 -4.28
C VAL A 242 18.70 -1.35 -5.00
N GLU A 243 18.79 -0.07 -4.64
CA GLU A 243 19.73 0.88 -5.24
C GLU A 243 21.16 0.41 -5.06
N HIS A 244 21.50 -0.05 -3.84
CA HIS A 244 22.81 -0.62 -3.56
C HIS A 244 23.13 -1.86 -4.41
N ILE A 245 22.17 -2.77 -4.59
CA ILE A 245 22.36 -3.99 -5.41
C ILE A 245 22.46 -3.67 -6.90
N HIS A 246 21.75 -2.64 -7.36
CA HIS A 246 21.82 -2.15 -8.74
C HIS A 246 23.19 -1.55 -9.06
N GLU A 247 23.76 -0.73 -8.17
CA GLU A 247 25.11 -0.16 -8.31
C GLU A 247 26.18 -1.25 -8.39
N VAL A 248 26.00 -2.28 -7.57
CA VAL A 248 26.85 -3.46 -7.48
C VAL A 248 26.80 -4.37 -8.71
N ALA A 249 25.63 -4.55 -9.31
CA ALA A 249 25.49 -5.39 -10.50
C ALA A 249 25.97 -4.68 -11.80
N ALA A 250 26.24 -3.38 -11.73
CA ALA A 250 26.70 -2.56 -12.84
C ALA A 250 28.24 -2.38 -12.89
N THR A 251 28.95 -2.83 -11.85
CA THR A 251 30.42 -2.86 -11.77
C THR A 251 31.00 -4.20 -12.19
#